data_AF-A0AAE2EQU0-F1
#
_entry.id   AF-A0AAE2EQU0-F1
#
_cell.length_a   1.000
_cell.length_b   1.000
_cell.length_c   1.000
_cell.angle_alpha   90.00
_cell.angle_beta   90.00
_cell.angle_gamma   90.00
#
_symmetry.space_group_name_H-M   'P 1'
#
loop_
_entity.id
_entity.type
_entity.pdbx_description
1 polymer ?
#
loop_
_entity_poly.entity_id
_entity_poly.type
_entity_poly.pdbx_seq_one_letter_code
_entity_poly.pdbx_strand_id
1 'polypeptide(L)' 'MERINKYFSLLASLFGLYFAALAALSFFDDDMDKMYLNIGYCALFLSIMVFTLDVKKRKKTDR' A
#
# COMPACT_ATOMS: atom_id res chain seq x y z
N MET A 1 -15.67 -4.86 -13.69
CA MET A 1 -15.13 -4.53 -12.34
C MET A 1 -13.77 -5.17 -12.10
N GLU A 2 -13.52 -6.38 -12.59
CA GLU A 2 -12.26 -7.10 -12.40
C GLU A 2 -11.02 -6.33 -12.85
N ARG A 3 -11.03 -5.66 -14.00
CA ARG A 3 -9.85 -4.90 -14.47
C ARG A 3 -9.40 -3.83 -13.48
N ILE A 4 -10.33 -3.08 -12.90
CA ILE A 4 -10.01 -1.99 -11.94
C ILE A 4 -9.40 -2.57 -10.66
N ASN A 5 -9.97 -3.65 -10.13
CA ASN A 5 -9.41 -4.33 -8.96
C ASN A 5 -8.04 -4.93 -9.26
N LYS A 6 -7.84 -5.46 -10.48
CA LYS A 6 -6.56 -6.01 -10.93
C LYS A 6 -5.49 -4.91 -11.02
N TYR A 7 -5.81 -3.75 -11.57
CA TYR A 7 -4.90 -2.59 -11.55
C TYR A 7 -4.61 -2.10 -10.13
N PHE A 8 -5.61 -2.07 -9.25
CA PHE A 8 -5.44 -1.65 -7.87
C PHE A 8 -4.55 -2.61 -7.08
N SER A 9 -4.73 -3.93 -7.22
CA SER A 9 -3.85 -4.94 -6.61
C SER A 9 -2.43 -4.86 -7.16
N LEU A 10 -2.27 -4.61 -8.46
CA LEU A 10 -0.95 -4.47 -9.08
C LEU A 10 -0.23 -3.22 -8.56
N LEU A 11 -0.96 -2.11 -8.44
CA LEU A 11 -0.45 -0.87 -7.87
C LEU A 11 -0.09 -1.03 -6.38
N ALA A 12 -0.93 -1.70 -5.59
CA ALA A 12 -0.65 -2.00 -4.19
C ALA A 12 0.62 -2.85 -4.02
N SER A 13 0.81 -3.86 -4.88
CA SER A 13 2.00 -4.71 -4.88
C SER A 13 3.27 -3.93 -5.24
N LEU A 14 3.20 -3.07 -6.26
CA LEU A 14 4.31 -2.18 -6.64
C LEU A 14 4.69 -1.22 -5.51
N PHE A 15 3.70 -0.63 -4.84
CA PHE A 15 3.93 0.25 -3.69
C PHE A 15 4.55 -0.50 -2.51
N GLY A 16 4.06 -1.72 -2.22
CA GLY A 16 4.64 -2.57 -1.18
C GLY A 16 6.11 -2.89 -1.45
N LEU A 17 6.44 -3.27 -2.69
CA LEU A 17 7.82 -3.53 -3.10
C LEU A 17 8.70 -2.28 -3.01
N TYR A 18 8.18 -1.11 -3.41
CA TYR A 18 8.91 0.14 -3.36
C TYR A 18 9.29 0.54 -1.92
N PHE A 19 8.32 0.50 -1.00
CA PHE A 19 8.60 0.82 0.40
C PHE A 19 9.44 -0.26 1.10
N ALA A 20 9.31 -1.53 0.71
CA ALA A 20 10.18 -2.59 1.21
C ALA A 20 11.64 -2.39 0.76
N ALA A 21 11.86 -1.99 -0.50
CA ALA A 21 13.20 -1.66 -1.00
C ALA A 21 13.78 -0.44 -0.28
N LEU A 22 12.98 0.60 -0.05
CA LEU A 22 13.41 1.77 0.74
C LEU A 22 13.75 1.40 2.18
N ALA A 23 12.95 0.56 2.83
CA ALA A 23 13.23 0.09 4.19
C ALA A 23 14.52 -0.74 4.25
N ALA A 24 14.75 -1.61 3.26
CA ALA A 24 15.99 -2.39 3.16
C ALA A 24 17.22 -1.48 2.98
N LEU A 25 17.14 -0.47 2.11
CA LEU A 25 18.21 0.52 1.95
C LEU A 25 18.47 1.29 3.25
N SER A 26 17.41 1.78 3.91
CA SER A 26 17.55 2.47 5.21
C SER A 26 18.13 1.57 6.31
N PHE A 27 17.87 0.25 6.25
CA PHE A 27 18.49 -0.72 7.16
C PHE A 27 20.00 -0.88 6.90
N PHE A 28 20.43 -0.88 5.63
CA PHE A 28 21.86 -0.90 5.29
C PHE A 28 22.57 0.42 5.65
N ASP A 29 21.86 1.54 5.58
CA ASP A 29 22.36 2.87 5.97
C ASP A 29 22.29 3.14 7.48
N ASP A 30 21.89 2.14 8.29
CA ASP A 30 21.70 2.22 9.77
C ASP A 30 20.76 3.35 10.23
N ASP A 31 19.90 3.82 9.32
CA ASP A 31 18.98 4.94 9.54
C ASP A 31 17.58 4.40 9.90
N MET A 32 17.51 3.85 11.12
CA MET A 32 16.34 3.13 11.63
C MET A 32 15.09 4.01 11.70
N ASP A 33 15.24 5.31 11.96
CA ASP A 33 14.12 6.26 11.97
C ASP A 33 13.45 6.33 10.59
N LYS A 34 14.24 6.46 9.52
CA LYS A 34 13.72 6.43 8.14
C LYS A 34 13.13 5.08 7.77
N MET A 35 13.71 3.98 8.26
CA MET A 35 13.16 2.64 8.05
C MET A 35 11.75 2.53 8.62
N TYR A 36 11.55 2.87 9.89
CA TYR A 36 10.23 2.81 10.54
C TYR A 36 9.24 3.79 9.91
N LEU A 37 9.69 4.97 9.50
CA LEU A 37 8.86 5.95 8.80
C LEU A 37 8.34 5.38 7.48
N ASN A 38 9.20 4.75 6.68
CA ASN A 38 8.84 4.12 5.41
C ASN A 38 7.89 2.93 5.58
N ILE A 39 8.12 2.10 6.62
CA ILE A 39 7.20 1.01 6.98
C ILE A 39 5.83 1.57 7.38
N GLY A 40 5.81 2.64 8.18
CA GLY A 40 4.60 3.33 8.59
C GLY A 40 3.81 3.89 7.40
N TYR A 41 4.47 4.60 6.49
CA TYR A 41 3.84 5.12 5.28
C TYR A 41 3.29 4.01 4.37
N CYS A 42 4.01 2.91 4.23
CA CYS A 42 3.54 1.74 3.48
C CYS A 42 2.23 1.19 4.06
N ALA A 43 2.19 0.97 5.38
CA ALA A 43 1.01 0.46 6.07
C ALA A 43 -0.18 1.43 5.95
N LEU A 44 0.07 2.73 6.10
CA LEU A 44 -0.97 3.77 6.01
C LEU A 44 -1.56 3.84 4.60
N PHE A 45 -0.69 3.82 3.57
CA PHE A 45 -1.12 3.80 2.18
C PHE A 45 -1.98 2.57 1.86
N LEU A 46 -1.51 1.37 2.21
CA LEU A 46 -2.25 0.13 1.99
C LEU A 46 -3.59 0.12 2.74
N SER A 47 -3.63 0.63 3.97
CA SER A 47 -4.85 0.75 4.76
C SER A 47 -5.90 1.64 4.08
N ILE A 48 -5.50 2.84 3.61
CA ILE A 48 -6.37 3.75 2.86
C ILE A 48 -6.86 3.08 1.56
N MET A 49 -5.98 2.35 0.90
CA MET A 49 -6.25 1.67 -0.36
C MET A 49 -7.32 0.57 -0.19
N VAL A 50 -7.17 -0.27 0.85
CA VAL A 50 -8.15 -1.29 1.22
C VAL A 50 -9.48 -0.67 1.64
N PHE A 51 -9.46 0.39 2.46
CA PHE A 51 -10.66 1.11 2.87
C PHE A 51 -11.44 1.67 1.67
N THR A 52 -10.73 2.30 0.73
CA THR A 52 -11.35 2.87 -0.48
C THR A 52 -11.98 1.78 -1.35
N LEU A 53 -11.33 0.63 -1.48
CA LEU A 53 -11.89 -0.51 -2.20
C LEU A 53 -13.13 -1.08 -1.51
N ASP A 54 -13.11 -1.20 -0.18
CA ASP A 54 -14.24 -1.71 0.60
C ASP A 54 -15.46 -0.79 0.48
N VAL A 55 -15.28 0.53 0.65
CA VAL A 55 -16.34 1.54 0.46
C VAL A 55 -16.92 1.47 -0.95
N LYS A 56 -16.07 1.34 -1.98
CA LYS A 56 -16.50 1.22 -3.37
C LYS A 56 -17.29 -0.08 -3.62
N LYS A 57 -16.94 -1.17 -2.94
CA LYS A 57 -17.65 -2.45 -3.01
C LYS A 57 -19.05 -2.32 -2.37
N ARG A 58 -19.15 -1.74 -1.17
CA ARG A 58 -20.44 -1.49 -0.49
C ARG A 58 -21.40 -0.64 -1.33
N LYS A 59 -20.92 0.46 -1.93
CA LYS A 59 -21.72 1.31 -2.83
C LYS A 59 -22.28 0.58 -4.07
N LYS A 60 -21.70 -0.56 -4.45
CA LYS A 60 -22.13 -1.36 -5.61
C LYS A 60 -23.09 -2.47 -5.25
N THR A 61 -23.18 -2.84 -3.98
CA THR A 61 -24.13 -3.82 -3.45
C THR A 61 -25.46 -3.16 -3.05
N ASP A 62 -25.44 -1.86 -2.74
CA ASP A 62 -26.62 -1.03 -2.43
C ASP A 62 -27.39 -0.52 -3.68
N ARG A 63 -27.07 -1.02 -4.88
CA ARG A 63 -27.72 -0.68 -6.16
C ARG A 63 -28.13 -1.96 -6.88
#